data_AF-A0A6J1QLJ8-F1
#
_entry.id   AF-A0A6J1QLJ8-F1
#
_cell.length_a   1.000
_cell.length_b   1.000
_cell.length_c   1.000
_cell.angle_alpha   90.00
_cell.angle_beta   90.00
_cell.angle_gamma   90.00
#
_symmetry.space_group_name_H-M   'P 1'
#
loop_
_entity.id
_entity.type
_entity.pdbx_description
1 polymer ?
#
loop_
_entity_poly.entity_id
_entity_poly.type
_entity_poly.pdbx_seq_one_letter_code
_entity_poly.pdbx_strand_id
1 'polypeptide(L)'
;MCRDVRLSTIELGVEITTALYFIGYSLSLFTLIMAVCIFIYYKELRCLRNNIHTNLMFTYILADLTWILTTVMQVSMQTDIPTCVILFSLLHYFHLTNFFWMFVEGLYLYLLVVKTFTGDNIKLKLCLVIGWGVPVLVIAMWGIAKSLDQKVMSHVMNQANQEVALWRHCPWMIPHPYDWFYQASAIIVIAVNMVFLFMIMRVSASSYR
;
A
#
# COMPACT_ATOMS: atom_id res chain seq x y z
N MET A 1 -3.69 25.27 31.54
CA MET A 1 -4.99 25.67 30.93
C MET A 1 -4.97 25.70 29.40
N CYS A 2 -4.28 26.63 28.69
CA CYS A 2 -4.26 26.59 27.21
C CYS A 2 -3.59 25.34 26.61
N ARG A 3 -2.57 24.79 27.28
CA ARG A 3 -1.87 23.57 26.84
C ARG A 3 -2.74 22.32 27.01
N ASP A 4 -3.51 22.23 28.09
CA ASP A 4 -4.42 21.12 28.37
C ASP A 4 -5.63 21.09 27.42
N VAL A 5 -6.21 22.26 27.11
CA VAL A 5 -7.30 22.37 26.12
C VAL A 5 -6.80 21.95 24.75
N ARG A 6 -5.62 22.44 24.32
CA ARG A 6 -5.04 22.03 23.03
C ARG A 6 -4.71 20.53 22.99
N LEU A 7 -4.24 19.94 24.10
CA LEU A 7 -3.98 18.51 24.22
C LEU A 7 -5.28 17.70 24.07
N SER A 8 -6.33 18.07 24.80
CA SER A 8 -7.64 17.40 24.72
C SER A 8 -8.30 17.52 23.33
N THR A 9 -8.16 18.65 22.64
CA THR A 9 -8.65 18.81 21.26
C THR A 9 -7.83 17.98 20.26
N ILE A 10 -6.51 17.84 20.48
CA ILE A 10 -5.64 16.99 19.65
C ILE A 10 -5.96 15.52 19.88
N GLU A 11 -6.12 15.08 21.13
CA GLU A 11 -6.50 13.70 21.47
C GLU A 11 -7.86 13.34 20.88
N LEU A 12 -8.87 14.20 21.07
CA LEU A 12 -10.19 14.00 20.48
C LEU A 12 -10.14 13.97 18.93
N GLY A 13 -9.34 14.84 18.31
CA GLY A 13 -9.18 14.87 16.86
C GLY A 13 -8.51 13.59 16.33
N VAL A 14 -7.52 13.05 17.04
CA VAL A 14 -6.83 11.80 16.67
C VAL A 14 -7.77 10.60 16.85
N GLU A 15 -8.53 10.54 17.94
CA GLU A 15 -9.50 9.46 18.19
C GLU A 15 -10.63 9.43 17.16
N ILE A 16 -11.19 10.60 16.80
CA ILE A 16 -12.21 10.68 15.75
C ILE A 16 -11.62 10.20 14.41
N THR A 17 -10.40 10.63 14.08
CA THR A 17 -9.74 10.27 12.83
C THR A 17 -9.45 8.77 12.75
N THR A 18 -8.91 8.17 13.81
CA THR A 18 -8.64 6.72 13.84
C THR A 18 -9.92 5.89 13.82
N ALA A 19 -10.99 6.33 14.50
CA ALA A 19 -12.30 5.68 14.45
C ALA A 19 -12.91 5.72 13.03
N LEU A 20 -12.85 6.88 12.36
CA LEU A 20 -13.31 7.02 10.98
C LEU A 20 -12.55 6.11 10.02
N TYR A 21 -11.22 6.07 10.12
CA TYR A 21 -10.42 5.15 9.33
C TYR A 21 -10.78 3.69 9.62
N PHE A 22 -10.91 3.30 10.90
CA PHE A 22 -11.25 1.94 11.28
C PHE A 22 -12.60 1.47 10.72
N ILE A 23 -13.64 2.30 10.85
CA ILE A 23 -14.97 2.00 10.29
C ILE A 23 -14.90 1.94 8.76
N GLY A 24 -14.23 2.90 8.14
CA GLY A 24 -14.08 2.98 6.68
C GLY A 24 -13.38 1.75 6.10
N TYR A 25 -12.24 1.36 6.66
CA TYR A 25 -11.49 0.18 6.23
C TYR A 25 -12.27 -1.12 6.45
N SER A 26 -13.02 -1.23 7.54
CA SER A 26 -13.87 -2.41 7.79
C SER A 26 -15.01 -2.54 6.77
N LEU A 27 -15.65 -1.43 6.42
CA LEU A 27 -16.72 -1.40 5.41
C LEU A 27 -16.18 -1.68 4.00
N SER A 28 -15.05 -1.06 3.65
CA SER A 28 -14.31 -1.31 2.40
C SER A 28 -13.99 -2.80 2.27
N LEU A 29 -13.37 -3.37 3.30
CA LEU A 29 -13.02 -4.78 3.36
C LEU A 29 -14.23 -5.69 3.13
N PHE A 30 -15.35 -5.43 3.81
CA PHE A 30 -16.57 -6.23 3.66
C PHE A 30 -17.10 -6.20 2.22
N THR A 31 -17.18 -5.02 1.62
CA THR A 31 -17.68 -4.86 0.24
C THR A 31 -16.74 -5.49 -0.79
N LEU A 32 -15.42 -5.36 -0.60
CA LEU A 32 -14.41 -5.98 -1.46
C LEU A 32 -14.45 -7.52 -1.40
N ILE A 33 -14.59 -8.08 -0.20
CA ILE A 33 -14.72 -9.54 -0.02
C ILE A 33 -15.94 -10.04 -0.78
N MET A 34 -17.09 -9.37 -0.62
CA MET A 34 -18.31 -9.71 -1.35
C MET A 34 -18.11 -9.67 -2.87
N ALA A 35 -17.44 -8.62 -3.39
CA ALA A 35 -17.16 -8.50 -4.82
C ALA A 35 -16.26 -9.64 -5.34
N VAL A 36 -15.19 -9.97 -4.61
CA VAL A 36 -14.28 -11.07 -4.98
C VAL A 36 -15.01 -12.43 -4.92
N CYS A 37 -15.85 -12.66 -3.92
CA CYS A 37 -16.66 -13.87 -3.83
C CYS A 37 -17.58 -14.04 -5.05
N ILE A 38 -18.22 -12.97 -5.51
CA ILE A 38 -19.06 -12.97 -6.71
C ILE A 38 -18.22 -13.33 -7.95
N PHE A 39 -17.08 -12.70 -8.15
CA PHE A 39 -16.21 -12.98 -9.31
C PHE A 39 -15.64 -14.40 -9.32
N ILE A 40 -15.35 -14.98 -8.15
CA ILE A 40 -14.88 -16.36 -8.04
C ILE A 40 -16.02 -17.35 -8.29
N TYR A 41 -17.22 -17.07 -7.78
CA TYR A 41 -18.41 -17.92 -7.92
C TYR A 41 -18.83 -18.06 -9.38
N TYR A 42 -18.94 -16.95 -10.10
CA TYR A 42 -19.32 -16.97 -11.52
C TYR A 42 -18.11 -17.25 -12.42
N LYS A 43 -17.83 -18.54 -12.63
CA LYS A 43 -16.73 -19.01 -13.49
C LYS A 43 -16.75 -18.40 -14.90
N GLU A 44 -17.94 -18.12 -15.43
CA GLU A 44 -18.15 -17.54 -16.76
C GLU A 44 -17.63 -16.09 -16.88
N LEU A 45 -17.51 -15.37 -15.76
CA LEU A 45 -16.99 -14.00 -15.74
C LEU A 45 -15.46 -13.94 -15.72
N ARG A 46 -14.74 -15.08 -15.67
CA ARG A 46 -13.27 -15.14 -15.56
C ARG A 46 -12.57 -14.87 -16.90
N CYS A 47 -12.76 -13.68 -17.44
CA CYS A 47 -11.93 -13.15 -18.53
C CYS A 47 -10.59 -12.60 -18.00
N LEU A 48 -9.62 -12.41 -18.88
CA LEU A 48 -8.30 -11.84 -18.58
C LEU A 48 -8.39 -10.51 -17.80
N ARG A 49 -9.29 -9.62 -18.24
CA ARG A 49 -9.61 -8.34 -17.59
C ARG A 49 -10.13 -8.54 -16.16
N ASN A 50 -11.07 -9.47 -15.97
CA ASN A 50 -11.63 -9.74 -14.66
C ASN A 50 -10.60 -10.36 -13.71
N ASN A 51 -9.65 -11.14 -14.23
CA ASN A 51 -8.54 -11.65 -13.43
C ASN A 51 -7.64 -10.51 -12.91
N ILE A 52 -7.33 -9.52 -13.75
CA ILE A 52 -6.54 -8.34 -13.33
C ILE A 52 -7.30 -7.54 -12.26
N HIS A 53 -8.58 -7.24 -12.47
CA HIS A 53 -9.42 -6.58 -11.46
C HIS A 53 -9.48 -7.38 -10.15
N THR A 54 -9.64 -8.70 -10.22
CA THR A 54 -9.69 -9.55 -9.03
C THR A 54 -8.39 -9.48 -8.22
N ASN A 55 -7.24 -9.48 -8.90
CA ASN A 55 -5.95 -9.30 -8.22
C ASN A 55 -5.82 -7.91 -7.58
N LEU A 56 -6.28 -6.85 -8.26
CA LEU A 56 -6.32 -5.51 -7.67
C LEU A 56 -7.20 -5.47 -6.40
N MET A 57 -8.42 -6.00 -6.47
CA MET A 57 -9.32 -6.08 -5.31
C MET A 57 -8.71 -6.90 -4.17
N PHE A 58 -8.00 -7.99 -4.50
CA PHE A 58 -7.28 -8.79 -3.53
C PHE A 58 -6.15 -8.00 -2.84
N THR A 59 -5.41 -7.15 -3.57
CA THR A 59 -4.39 -6.28 -2.95
C THR A 59 -5.01 -5.23 -2.02
N TYR A 60 -6.19 -4.70 -2.34
CA TYR A 60 -6.92 -3.81 -1.44
C TYR A 60 -7.34 -4.54 -0.16
N ILE A 61 -7.87 -5.76 -0.27
CA ILE A 61 -8.21 -6.60 0.89
C ILE A 61 -6.97 -6.82 1.78
N LEU A 62 -5.82 -7.17 1.20
CA LEU A 62 -4.58 -7.37 1.96
C LEU A 62 -4.08 -6.09 2.63
N ALA A 63 -4.17 -4.94 1.95
CA ALA A 63 -3.79 -3.64 2.51
C ALA A 63 -4.70 -3.27 3.70
N ASP A 64 -6.01 -3.39 3.54
CA ASP A 64 -7.00 -3.09 4.58
C ASP A 64 -6.82 -4.02 5.80
N LEU A 65 -6.67 -5.33 5.57
CA LEU A 65 -6.41 -6.30 6.64
C LEU A 65 -5.11 -6.00 7.39
N THR A 66 -4.05 -5.62 6.67
CA THR A 66 -2.75 -5.33 7.30
C THR A 66 -2.80 -4.02 8.09
N TRP A 67 -3.55 -3.03 7.62
CA TRP A 67 -3.78 -1.79 8.36
C TRP A 67 -4.54 -2.04 9.65
N ILE A 68 -5.63 -2.81 9.59
CA ILE A 68 -6.43 -3.19 10.76
C ILE A 68 -5.55 -3.98 11.75
N LEU A 69 -4.81 -4.98 11.27
CA LEU A 69 -3.93 -5.79 12.11
C LEU A 69 -2.86 -4.95 12.80
N THR A 70 -2.20 -4.04 12.07
CA THR A 70 -1.19 -3.14 12.63
C THR A 70 -1.78 -2.26 13.74
N THR A 71 -2.96 -1.70 13.50
CA THR A 71 -3.65 -0.81 14.45
C THR A 71 -4.11 -1.57 15.70
N VAL A 72 -4.74 -2.73 15.54
CA VAL A 72 -5.20 -3.56 16.66
C VAL A 72 -4.02 -4.02 17.49
N MET A 73 -2.94 -4.49 16.85
CA MET A 73 -1.76 -4.96 17.57
C MET A 73 -1.06 -3.82 18.32
N GLN A 74 -1.06 -2.59 17.80
CA GLN A 74 -0.48 -1.44 18.48
C GLN A 74 -1.28 -1.00 19.72
N VAL A 75 -2.60 -1.17 19.71
CA VAL A 75 -3.48 -0.75 20.83
C VAL A 75 -3.66 -1.85 21.88
N SER A 76 -3.78 -3.11 21.46
CA SER A 76 -4.15 -4.23 22.34
C SER A 76 -2.97 -4.94 23.00
N MET A 77 -1.80 -4.95 22.34
CA MET A 77 -0.63 -5.68 22.78
C MET A 77 0.57 -4.74 22.79
N GLN A 78 1.38 -4.78 23.83
CA GLN A 78 2.73 -4.21 23.76
C GLN A 78 3.51 -5.08 22.75
N THR A 79 3.50 -4.68 21.47
CA THR A 79 4.08 -5.49 20.40
C THR A 79 5.59 -5.59 20.58
N ASP A 80 6.11 -6.82 20.43
CA ASP A 80 7.54 -7.02 20.28
C ASP A 80 8.05 -6.17 19.11
N ILE A 81 9.20 -5.52 19.32
CA ILE A 81 9.90 -4.69 18.32
C ILE A 81 9.99 -5.39 16.94
N PRO A 82 10.40 -6.67 16.82
CA PRO A 82 10.46 -7.34 15.52
C PRO A 82 9.09 -7.50 14.86
N THR A 83 8.05 -7.82 15.62
CA THR A 83 6.69 -8.01 15.12
C THR A 83 6.13 -6.71 14.55
N CYS A 84 6.37 -5.58 15.24
CA CYS A 84 5.92 -4.30 14.73
C CYS A 84 6.65 -3.88 13.44
N VAL A 85 7.97 -4.10 13.37
CA VAL A 85 8.75 -3.82 12.15
C VAL A 85 8.22 -4.63 10.96
N ILE A 86 7.92 -5.92 11.17
CA ILE A 86 7.36 -6.78 10.13
C ILE A 86 5.99 -6.28 9.68
N LEU A 87 5.07 -6.00 10.60
CA LEU A 87 3.72 -5.51 10.27
C LEU A 87 3.75 -4.18 9.53
N PHE A 88 4.57 -3.23 10.00
CA PHE A 88 4.71 -1.93 9.36
C PHE A 88 5.33 -2.04 7.95
N SER A 89 6.31 -2.94 7.77
CA SER A 89 6.90 -3.23 6.46
C SER A 89 5.89 -3.86 5.52
N LEU A 90 5.09 -4.82 6.01
CA LEU A 90 4.03 -5.46 5.24
C LEU A 90 2.96 -4.46 4.82
N LEU A 91 2.59 -3.52 5.70
CA LEU A 91 1.65 -2.46 5.38
C LEU A 91 2.11 -1.63 4.18
N HIS A 92 3.37 -1.18 4.20
CA HIS A 92 3.96 -0.41 3.11
C HIS A 92 4.04 -1.25 1.82
N TYR A 93 4.39 -2.52 1.94
CA TYR A 93 4.41 -3.44 0.83
C TYR A 93 3.06 -3.63 0.15
N PHE A 94 2.00 -3.92 0.90
CA PHE A 94 0.67 -4.12 0.31
C PHE A 94 0.12 -2.83 -0.29
N HIS A 95 0.37 -1.69 0.35
CA HIS A 95 -0.03 -0.40 -0.20
C HIS A 95 0.73 -0.07 -1.50
N LEU A 96 2.04 -0.38 -1.57
CA LEU A 96 2.81 -0.21 -2.81
C LEU A 96 2.30 -1.14 -3.92
N THR A 97 2.10 -2.41 -3.57
CA THR A 97 1.58 -3.44 -4.46
C THR A 97 0.24 -3.03 -5.05
N ASN A 98 -0.63 -2.38 -4.25
CA ASN A 98 -1.88 -1.81 -4.73
C ASN A 98 -1.68 -0.77 -5.84
N PHE A 99 -0.77 0.19 -5.65
CA PHE A 99 -0.44 1.16 -6.70
C PHE A 99 0.12 0.51 -7.96
N PHE A 100 1.02 -0.47 -7.84
CA PHE A 100 1.56 -1.17 -9.00
C PHE A 100 0.50 -2.01 -9.72
N TRP A 101 -0.45 -2.61 -9.01
CA TRP A 101 -1.56 -3.32 -9.62
C TRP A 101 -2.54 -2.38 -10.34
N MET A 102 -2.77 -1.18 -9.78
CA MET A 102 -3.52 -0.11 -10.46
C MET A 102 -2.81 0.34 -11.74
N PHE A 103 -1.47 0.43 -11.72
CA PHE A 103 -0.67 0.69 -12.92
C PHE A 103 -0.80 -0.43 -13.97
N VAL A 104 -0.72 -1.69 -13.55
CA VAL A 104 -0.86 -2.85 -14.44
C VAL A 104 -2.24 -2.86 -15.11
N GLU A 105 -3.29 -2.53 -14.38
CA GLU A 105 -4.64 -2.37 -14.91
C GLU A 105 -4.73 -1.23 -15.94
N GLY A 106 -4.20 -0.04 -15.62
CA GLY A 106 -4.17 1.10 -16.53
C GLY A 106 -3.37 0.82 -17.81
N LEU A 107 -2.21 0.18 -17.67
CA LEU A 107 -1.39 -0.27 -18.79
C LEU A 107 -2.13 -1.29 -19.65
N TYR A 108 -2.81 -2.27 -19.02
CA TYR A 108 -3.59 -3.27 -19.73
C TYR A 108 -4.71 -2.64 -20.57
N LEU A 109 -5.45 -1.68 -20.02
CA LEU A 109 -6.50 -0.95 -20.76
C LEU A 109 -5.92 -0.12 -21.91
N TYR A 110 -4.82 0.60 -21.68
CA TYR A 110 -4.14 1.36 -22.72
C TYR A 110 -3.70 0.46 -23.88
N LEU A 111 -3.10 -0.68 -23.53
CA LEU A 111 -2.65 -1.67 -24.48
C LEU A 111 -3.81 -2.23 -25.30
N LEU A 112 -4.95 -2.56 -24.68
CA LEU A 112 -6.13 -3.06 -25.38
C LEU A 112 -6.74 -2.05 -26.36
N VAL A 113 -6.73 -0.75 -26.03
CA VAL A 113 -7.36 0.31 -26.84
C VAL A 113 -6.44 0.79 -27.97
N VAL A 114 -5.13 0.93 -27.73
CA VAL A 114 -4.21 1.61 -28.65
C VAL A 114 -3.34 0.62 -29.45
N LYS A 115 -3.06 -0.56 -28.91
CA LYS A 115 -2.19 -1.55 -29.55
C LYS A 115 -3.03 -2.79 -29.87
N THR A 116 -3.07 -3.21 -31.12
CA THR A 116 -3.71 -4.48 -31.53
C THR A 116 -2.86 -5.66 -31.03
N PHE A 117 -3.32 -6.35 -30.00
CA PHE A 117 -2.57 -7.39 -29.29
C PHE A 117 -2.68 -8.77 -29.97
N THR A 118 -1.53 -9.41 -30.23
CA THR A 118 -1.43 -10.77 -30.83
C THR A 118 -0.52 -11.69 -29.97
N GLY A 119 -0.38 -11.41 -28.67
CA GLY A 119 0.61 -12.10 -27.81
C GLY A 119 0.20 -12.19 -26.34
N ASP A 120 -1.03 -12.66 -26.09
CA ASP A 120 -1.77 -12.45 -24.83
C ASP A 120 -1.13 -13.10 -23.58
N ASN A 121 -0.49 -14.26 -23.72
CA ASN A 121 -0.04 -15.02 -22.54
C ASN A 121 1.31 -14.54 -21.95
N ILE A 122 2.25 -14.11 -22.80
CA ILE A 122 3.61 -13.72 -22.36
C ILE A 122 3.58 -12.34 -21.70
N LYS A 123 2.82 -11.40 -22.28
CA LYS A 123 2.67 -10.05 -21.73
C LYS A 123 1.88 -10.04 -20.42
N LEU A 124 0.90 -10.94 -20.25
CA LEU A 124 0.18 -11.08 -18.99
C LEU A 124 1.09 -11.54 -17.85
N LYS A 125 1.89 -12.59 -18.08
CA LYS A 125 2.86 -13.05 -17.07
C LYS A 125 3.80 -11.92 -16.66
N LEU A 126 4.25 -11.11 -17.60
CA LEU A 126 5.08 -9.95 -17.29
C LEU A 126 4.33 -8.91 -16.42
N CYS A 127 3.07 -8.59 -16.74
CA CYS A 127 2.24 -7.72 -15.89
C CYS A 127 2.06 -8.26 -14.47
N LEU A 128 1.85 -9.57 -14.30
CA LEU A 128 1.78 -10.22 -12.99
C LEU A 128 3.10 -10.10 -12.22
N VAL A 129 4.22 -10.31 -12.91
CA VAL A 129 5.57 -10.17 -12.32
C VAL A 129 5.85 -8.72 -11.93
N ILE A 130 5.42 -7.74 -12.73
CA ILE A 130 5.58 -6.32 -12.40
C ILE A 130 4.73 -5.95 -11.18
N GLY A 131 3.47 -6.37 -11.15
CA GLY A 131 2.52 -6.05 -10.09
C GLY A 131 2.96 -6.53 -8.71
N TRP A 132 3.54 -7.73 -8.62
CA TRP A 132 4.01 -8.30 -7.34
C TRP A 132 5.52 -8.12 -7.10
N GLY A 133 6.36 -8.22 -8.14
CA GLY A 133 7.80 -8.27 -7.99
C GLY A 133 8.46 -6.91 -7.75
N VAL A 134 8.04 -5.86 -8.47
CA VAL A 134 8.63 -4.52 -8.30
C VAL A 134 8.39 -3.96 -6.88
N PRO A 135 7.18 -4.06 -6.29
CA PRO A 135 6.98 -3.63 -4.90
C PRO A 135 7.90 -4.34 -3.89
N VAL A 136 8.18 -5.63 -4.07
CA VAL A 136 9.11 -6.38 -3.19
C VAL A 136 10.49 -5.76 -3.25
N LEU A 137 11.00 -5.46 -4.45
CA LEU A 137 12.34 -4.88 -4.62
C LEU A 137 12.45 -3.49 -3.98
N VAL A 138 11.44 -2.64 -4.15
CA VAL A 138 11.43 -1.29 -3.56
C VAL A 138 11.40 -1.35 -2.04
N ILE A 139 10.54 -2.20 -1.46
CA ILE A 139 10.45 -2.34 0.00
C ILE A 139 11.68 -3.02 0.58
N ALA A 140 12.26 -4.02 -0.10
CA ALA A 140 13.50 -4.64 0.34
C ALA A 140 14.64 -3.61 0.37
N MET A 141 14.78 -2.77 -0.67
CA MET A 141 15.76 -1.70 -0.71
C MET A 141 15.56 -0.69 0.43
N TRP A 142 14.32 -0.22 0.63
CA TRP A 142 13.98 0.70 1.71
C TRP A 142 14.24 0.09 3.09
N GLY A 143 13.83 -1.16 3.31
CA GLY A 143 14.00 -1.88 4.57
C GLY A 143 15.47 -2.13 4.89
N ILE A 144 16.30 -2.47 3.89
CA ILE A 144 17.75 -2.61 4.06
C ILE A 144 18.36 -1.25 4.46
N ALA A 145 18.04 -0.17 3.73
CA ALA A 145 18.55 1.17 4.04
C ALA A 145 18.19 1.59 5.49
N LYS A 146 16.93 1.38 5.89
CA LYS A 146 16.45 1.70 7.24
C LYS A 146 17.10 0.83 8.32
N SER A 147 17.33 -0.45 8.04
CA SER A 147 18.00 -1.36 8.97
C SER A 147 19.48 -1.04 9.17
N LEU A 148 20.16 -0.56 8.12
CA LEU A 148 21.57 -0.14 8.18
C LEU A 148 21.72 1.12 9.02
N ASP A 149 20.86 2.12 8.79
CA ASP A 149 20.87 3.38 9.54
C ASP A 149 20.58 3.15 11.04
N GLN A 150 19.59 2.31 11.35
CA GLN A 150 19.27 1.94 12.73
C GLN A 150 20.41 1.17 13.41
N LYS A 151 21.10 0.27 12.70
CA LYS A 151 22.29 -0.42 13.22
C LYS A 151 23.42 0.58 13.50
N VAL A 152 23.70 1.50 12.58
CA VAL A 152 24.70 2.56 12.76
C VAL A 152 24.36 3.40 13.99
N MET A 153 23.10 3.84 14.14
CA MET A 153 22.65 4.62 15.29
C MET A 153 22.80 3.84 16.61
N SER A 154 22.45 2.56 16.64
CA SER A 154 22.62 1.71 17.82
C SER A 154 24.09 1.52 18.23
N HIS A 155 25.01 1.45 17.27
CA HIS A 155 26.44 1.36 17.54
C HIS A 155 27.02 2.68 18.09
N VAL A 156 26.54 3.83 17.60
CA VAL A 156 26.95 5.15 18.09
C VAL A 156 26.39 5.42 19.49
N MET A 157 25.16 4.99 19.78
CA MET A 157 24.47 5.28 21.04
C MET A 157 24.84 4.34 22.19
N ASN A 158 25.43 3.17 21.91
CA ASN A 158 25.97 2.27 22.94
C ASN A 158 27.15 2.87 23.75
N GLN A 159 27.64 4.06 23.39
CA GLN A 159 28.71 4.76 24.10
C GLN A 159 28.21 5.82 25.10
N ALA A 160 26.90 6.12 25.13
CA ALA A 160 26.29 7.05 26.08
C ALA A 160 25.16 6.35 26.86
N ASN A 161 25.47 5.97 28.10
CA ASN A 161 24.60 5.53 29.21
C ASN A 161 23.12 5.20 28.96
N GLN A 162 22.79 3.96 29.35
CA GLN A 162 21.66 3.51 30.18
C GLN A 162 20.62 4.58 30.57
N GLU A 163 19.34 4.21 30.37
CA GLU A 163 18.10 4.96 30.66
C GLU A 163 17.49 5.76 29.50
N VAL A 164 17.11 5.05 28.42
CA VAL A 164 15.89 5.42 27.67
C VAL A 164 15.06 4.16 27.43
N ALA A 165 14.42 3.67 28.49
CA ALA A 165 13.30 2.73 28.40
C ALA A 165 12.01 3.43 27.90
N LEU A 166 12.14 4.31 26.90
CA LEU A 166 11.06 5.07 26.27
C LEU A 166 10.99 4.77 24.76
N TRP A 167 11.32 3.55 24.34
CA TRP A 167 11.11 3.09 22.96
C TRP A 167 10.05 1.99 22.90
N ARG A 168 8.93 2.19 23.63
CA ARG A 168 7.73 1.35 23.50
C ARG A 168 6.97 1.58 22.18
N HIS A 169 7.43 2.52 21.35
CA HIS A 169 6.92 2.74 20.01
C HIS A 169 7.91 2.24 18.95
N CYS A 170 7.35 1.70 17.87
CA CYS A 170 8.10 1.02 16.85
C CYS A 170 9.10 1.96 16.18
N PRO A 171 10.40 1.58 16.07
CA PRO A 171 11.45 2.47 15.58
C PRO A 171 11.22 2.89 14.12
N TRP A 172 10.46 2.11 13.35
CA TRP A 172 10.18 2.38 11.94
C TRP A 172 9.03 3.37 11.72
N MET A 173 8.34 3.79 12.78
CA MET A 173 7.28 4.80 12.71
C MET A 173 7.82 6.23 12.74
N ILE A 174 9.12 6.42 13.03
CA ILE A 174 9.78 7.72 13.04
C ILE A 174 9.95 8.21 11.59
N PRO A 175 9.53 9.45 11.25
CA PRO A 175 9.67 9.98 9.91
C PRO A 175 11.16 10.08 9.53
N HIS A 176 11.53 9.43 8.43
CA HIS A 176 12.89 9.42 7.93
C HIS A 176 12.92 9.99 6.50
N PRO A 177 13.99 10.70 6.08
CA PRO A 177 14.15 11.12 4.69
C PRO A 177 14.08 9.96 3.66
N TYR A 178 14.30 8.71 4.09
CA TYR A 178 14.20 7.54 3.22
C TYR A 178 12.75 7.15 2.90
N ASP A 179 11.76 7.61 3.66
CA ASP A 179 10.34 7.36 3.37
C ASP A 179 9.93 8.04 2.05
N TRP A 180 10.67 9.06 1.61
CA TRP A 180 10.52 9.68 0.30
C TRP A 180 10.71 8.69 -0.86
N PHE A 181 11.57 7.66 -0.73
CA PHE A 181 11.78 6.70 -1.80
C PHE A 181 10.49 5.92 -2.12
N TYR A 182 9.81 5.46 -1.07
CA TYR A 182 8.52 4.81 -1.20
C TYR A 182 7.48 5.78 -1.78
N GLN A 183 7.38 6.98 -1.21
CA GLN A 183 6.36 7.96 -1.62
C GLN A 183 6.55 8.46 -3.06
N ALA A 184 7.79 8.69 -3.47
CA ALA A 184 8.12 9.08 -4.84
C ALA A 184 7.71 7.99 -5.84
N SER A 185 7.96 6.72 -5.53
CA SER A 185 7.56 5.61 -6.39
C SER A 185 6.04 5.55 -6.60
N ALA A 186 5.26 5.76 -5.53
CA ALA A 186 3.81 5.83 -5.61
C ALA A 186 3.32 7.03 -6.46
N ILE A 187 3.90 8.22 -6.26
CA ILE A 187 3.54 9.43 -7.02
C ILE A 187 3.82 9.24 -8.52
N ILE A 188 4.97 8.67 -8.87
CA ILE A 188 5.33 8.38 -10.26
C ILE A 188 4.30 7.45 -10.89
N VAL A 189 3.94 6.37 -10.18
CA VAL A 189 2.93 5.41 -10.64
C VAL A 189 1.58 6.08 -10.88
N ILE A 190 1.11 6.91 -9.95
CA ILE A 190 -0.17 7.64 -10.09
C ILE A 190 -0.11 8.60 -11.29
N ALA A 191 0.99 9.35 -11.43
CA ALA A 191 1.15 10.29 -12.55
C ALA A 191 1.10 9.57 -13.90
N VAL A 192 1.74 8.41 -14.02
CA VAL A 192 1.69 7.61 -15.25
C VAL A 192 0.27 7.07 -15.50
N ASN A 193 -0.43 6.62 -14.46
CA ASN A 193 -1.82 6.15 -14.61
C ASN A 193 -2.75 7.27 -15.10
N MET A 194 -2.55 8.51 -14.62
CA MET A 194 -3.29 9.68 -15.11
C MET A 194 -3.04 9.96 -16.60
N VAL A 195 -1.80 9.77 -17.08
CA VAL A 195 -1.48 9.89 -18.51
C VAL A 195 -2.20 8.82 -19.33
N PHE A 196 -2.25 7.57 -18.86
CA PHE A 196 -2.99 6.50 -19.54
C PHE A 196 -4.48 6.81 -19.62
N LEU A 197 -5.09 7.28 -18.53
CA LEU A 197 -6.49 7.69 -18.51
C LEU A 197 -6.78 8.80 -19.51
N PHE A 198 -5.93 9.83 -19.55
CA PHE A 198 -6.07 10.92 -20.52
C PHE A 198 -6.00 10.43 -21.98
N MET A 199 -5.05 9.55 -22.30
CA MET A 199 -4.90 8.99 -23.64
C MET A 199 -6.11 8.15 -24.05
N ILE A 200 -6.62 7.30 -23.14
CA ILE A 200 -7.82 6.48 -23.39
C ILE A 200 -9.04 7.36 -23.64
N MET A 201 -9.25 8.39 -22.81
CA MET A 201 -10.37 9.33 -22.99
C MET A 201 -10.29 10.04 -24.35
N ARG A 202 -9.10 10.49 -24.75
CA ARG A 202 -8.89 11.14 -26.06
C ARG A 202 -9.22 10.20 -27.22
N VAL A 203 -8.76 8.95 -27.17
CA VAL A 203 -9.03 7.96 -28.22
C VAL A 203 -10.51 7.63 -28.28
N SER A 204 -11.15 7.42 -27.13
CA SER A 204 -12.59 7.16 -27.04
C SER A 204 -13.42 8.33 -27.60
N ALA A 205 -13.05 9.58 -27.30
CA ALA A 205 -13.70 10.77 -27.87
C ALA A 205 -13.51 10.87 -29.39
N SER A 206 -12.34 10.48 -29.92
CA SER A 206 -12.10 10.46 -31.37
C SER A 206 -12.83 9.35 -32.10
N SER A 207 -13.17 8.24 -31.42
CA SER A 207 -13.95 7.14 -32.01
C SER A 207 -15.45 7.45 -32.08
N TYR A 208 -15.94 8.43 -31.31
CA TYR A 208 -17.34 8.87 -31.33
C TYR A 208 -17.61 9.97 -32.37
N ARG A 209 -16.54 10.62 -32.86
CA ARG A 209 -16.62 11.63 -33.93
C ARG A 209 -16.34 10.99 -35.29
#